data_AF-A0A2N2T873-F1
#
_entry.id   AF-A0A2N2T873-F1
#
_cell.length_a   1.000
_cell.length_b   1.000
_cell.length_c   1.000
_cell.angle_alpha   90.00
_cell.angle_beta   90.00
_cell.angle_gamma   90.00
#
_symmetry.space_group_name_H-M   'P 1'
#
loop_
_entity.id
_entity.type
_entity.pdbx_description
1 polymer ?
#
loop_
_entity_poly.entity_id
_entity_poly.type
_entity_poly.pdbx_seq_one_letter_code
_entity_poly.pdbx_strand_id
1 'polypeptide(L)'
;MATAAFTTPKLKPYPVIPLVQVGATSHLKPFVASEAIQKNLGFPGELVDDWQAKAIDKMGELLGKYRSLRVYMDACVHCGACSDKCHYFLGTED
;
A
#
# COMPACT_ATOMS: atom_id res chain seq x y z
N MET A 1 -12.84 12.93 -13.63
CA MET A 1 -11.35 12.94 -13.71
C MET A 1 -10.85 13.72 -12.51
N ALA A 2 -9.77 13.28 -11.85
CA ALA A 2 -9.33 13.81 -10.55
C ALA A 2 -9.15 15.34 -10.60
N THR A 3 -10.03 16.05 -9.89
CA THR A 3 -10.11 17.52 -9.83
C THR A 3 -9.14 18.11 -8.81
N ALA A 4 -8.46 17.27 -8.03
CA ALA A 4 -7.56 17.71 -6.97
C ALA A 4 -6.23 18.18 -7.57
N ALA A 5 -5.80 19.39 -7.17
CA ALA A 5 -4.48 19.90 -7.50
C ALA A 5 -3.45 19.25 -6.56
N PHE A 6 -2.56 18.43 -7.10
CA PHE A 6 -1.47 17.79 -6.36
C PHE A 6 -0.15 18.52 -6.60
N THR A 7 0.64 18.69 -5.55
CA THR A 7 2.03 19.12 -5.67
C THR A 7 2.83 17.98 -6.28
N THR A 8 3.06 18.03 -7.60
CA THR A 8 3.80 16.98 -8.30
C THR A 8 5.29 17.35 -8.32
N PRO A 9 6.17 16.61 -7.63
CA PRO A 9 7.60 16.89 -7.66
C PRO A 9 8.16 16.63 -9.07
N LYS A 10 9.03 17.53 -9.54
CA LYS A 10 9.71 17.34 -10.82
C LYS A 10 10.79 16.27 -10.65
N LEU A 11 10.80 15.30 -11.56
CA LEU A 11 11.85 14.28 -11.61
C LEU A 11 13.20 14.93 -11.90
N LYS A 12 14.18 14.64 -11.05
CA LYS A 12 15.57 15.04 -11.22
C LYS A 12 16.36 13.88 -11.87
N PRO A 13 17.47 14.16 -12.58
CA PRO A 13 18.33 13.11 -13.12
C PRO A 13 18.85 12.13 -12.06
N TYR A 14 19.07 12.64 -10.84
CA TYR A 14 19.40 11.85 -9.66
C TYR A 14 18.26 11.97 -8.65
N PRO A 15 17.57 10.86 -8.32
CA PRO A 15 16.54 10.87 -7.30
C PRO A 15 17.16 11.12 -5.92
N VAL A 16 16.50 11.95 -5.12
CA VAL A 16 16.85 12.17 -3.71
C VAL A 16 15.78 11.47 -2.91
N ILE A 17 16.21 10.58 -2.01
CA ILE A 17 15.31 9.91 -1.07
C ILE A 17 14.80 10.98 -0.11
N PRO A 18 13.48 11.19 -0.03
CA PRO A 18 12.97 12.26 0.79
C PRO A 18 12.99 11.84 2.27
N LEU A 19 13.09 12.82 3.18
CA LEU A 19 13.16 12.56 4.62
C LEU A 19 11.81 12.09 5.13
N VAL A 20 11.81 11.10 6.03
CA VAL A 20 10.58 10.61 6.65
C VAL A 20 9.91 11.72 7.45
N GLN A 21 8.62 11.93 7.18
CA GLN A 21 7.74 12.89 7.81
C GLN A 21 6.45 12.17 8.24
N VAL A 22 6.26 12.08 9.56
CA VAL A 22 5.08 11.42 10.14
C VAL A 22 3.80 12.03 9.56
N GLY A 23 2.97 11.19 8.94
CA GLY A 23 1.68 11.58 8.41
C GLY A 23 1.74 12.34 7.08
N ALA A 24 2.85 12.23 6.34
CA ALA A 24 2.97 12.80 4.99
C ALA A 24 1.80 12.39 4.08
N THR A 25 1.29 11.17 4.22
CA THR A 25 0.17 10.65 3.42
C THR A 25 -1.18 10.69 4.12
N SER A 26 -1.28 11.25 5.32
CA SER A 26 -2.52 11.19 6.14
C SER A 26 -3.74 11.88 5.49
N HIS A 27 -3.49 12.83 4.59
CA HIS A 27 -4.51 13.52 3.80
C HIS A 27 -4.93 12.76 2.52
N LEU A 28 -4.21 11.70 2.15
CA LEU A 28 -4.51 10.90 0.96
C LEU A 28 -5.55 9.84 1.29
N LYS A 29 -6.60 9.76 0.48
CA LYS A 29 -7.61 8.71 0.56
C LYS A 29 -7.91 8.16 -0.83
N PRO A 30 -7.88 6.84 -1.04
CA PRO A 30 -8.30 6.25 -2.30
C PRO A 30 -9.79 6.47 -2.55
N PHE A 31 -10.18 6.49 -3.82
CA PHE A 31 -11.59 6.47 -4.20
C PHE A 31 -12.18 5.10 -3.87
N VAL A 32 -13.18 5.08 -2.99
CA VAL A 32 -13.81 3.83 -2.56
C VAL A 32 -14.66 3.26 -3.71
N ALA A 33 -14.45 1.98 -4.01
CA ALA A 33 -15.24 1.28 -5.02
C ALA A 33 -16.70 1.14 -4.58
N SER A 34 -17.63 1.16 -5.53
CA SER A 34 -19.05 0.96 -5.23
C SER A 34 -19.31 -0.43 -4.63
N GLU A 35 -20.36 -0.53 -3.81
CA GLU A 35 -20.76 -1.78 -3.16
C GLU A 35 -20.96 -2.92 -4.17
N ALA A 36 -21.52 -2.62 -5.35
CA ALA A 36 -21.70 -3.59 -6.42
C ALA A 36 -20.36 -4.18 -6.92
N ILE A 37 -19.34 -3.34 -7.10
CA ILE A 37 -18.00 -3.79 -7.51
C ILE A 37 -17.37 -4.64 -6.39
N GLN A 38 -17.50 -4.20 -5.14
CA GLN A 38 -16.95 -4.92 -3.99
C GLN A 38 -17.57 -6.32 -3.86
N LYS A 39 -18.89 -6.43 -3.93
CA LYS A 39 -19.60 -7.73 -3.86
C LYS A 39 -19.21 -8.68 -5.00
N ASN A 40 -19.07 -8.17 -6.22
CA ASN A 40 -18.64 -8.97 -7.37
C ASN A 40 -17.20 -9.52 -7.21
N LEU A 41 -16.36 -8.83 -6.45
CA LEU A 41 -15.00 -9.27 -6.11
C LEU A 41 -14.94 -10.13 -4.83
N GLY A 42 -16.09 -10.41 -4.20
CA GLY A 42 -16.17 -11.19 -2.96
C GLY A 42 -15.90 -10.39 -1.69
N PHE A 43 -15.90 -9.06 -1.75
CA PHE A 43 -15.78 -8.18 -0.58
C PHE A 43 -17.15 -7.82 0.00
N PRO A 44 -17.24 -7.55 1.32
CA PRO A 44 -18.51 -7.30 2.02
C PRO A 44 -19.22 -5.98 1.66
N GLY A 45 -18.59 -5.07 0.90
CA GLY A 45 -19.18 -3.78 0.50
C GLY A 45 -18.91 -2.64 1.47
N GLU A 46 -18.80 -2.95 2.76
CA GLU A 46 -18.44 -2.04 3.84
C GLU A 46 -17.41 -2.68 4.78
N LEU A 47 -16.76 -1.87 5.61
CA LEU A 47 -15.81 -2.35 6.60
C LEU A 47 -16.57 -3.04 7.75
N VAL A 48 -16.25 -4.31 7.99
CA VAL A 48 -16.86 -5.10 9.09
C VAL A 48 -16.17 -4.80 10.41
N ASP A 49 -16.87 -4.93 11.54
CA ASP A 49 -16.34 -4.61 12.87
C ASP A 49 -15.05 -5.37 13.23
N ASP A 50 -14.94 -6.62 12.77
CA ASP A 50 -13.82 -7.54 12.99
C ASP A 50 -12.84 -7.56 11.80
N TRP A 51 -12.78 -6.50 11.00
CA TRP A 51 -11.99 -6.46 9.76
C TRP A 51 -10.52 -6.82 9.98
N GLN A 52 -9.93 -6.40 11.11
CA GLN A 52 -8.52 -6.63 11.40
C GLN A 52 -8.23 -8.12 11.59
N ALA A 53 -9.09 -8.83 12.35
CA ALA A 53 -8.96 -10.26 12.56
C ALA A 53 -9.12 -11.02 11.22
N LYS A 54 -10.17 -10.69 10.44
CA LYS A 54 -10.40 -11.28 9.12
C LYS A 54 -9.24 -11.05 8.16
N ALA A 55 -8.63 -9.86 8.16
CA ALA A 55 -7.48 -9.55 7.32
C ALA A 55 -6.25 -10.36 7.71
N ILE A 56 -5.98 -10.51 9.02
CA ILE A 56 -4.88 -11.31 9.55
C ILE A 56 -5.09 -12.80 9.20
N ASP A 57 -6.29 -13.33 9.39
CA ASP A 57 -6.62 -14.71 9.06
C ASP A 57 -6.42 -14.99 7.56
N LYS A 58 -6.88 -14.07 6.71
CA LYS A 58 -6.69 -14.19 5.26
C LYS A 58 -5.21 -14.10 4.87
N MET A 59 -4.43 -13.24 5.52
CA MET A 59 -2.98 -13.18 5.33
C MET A 59 -2.31 -14.51 5.70
N GLY A 60 -2.72 -15.12 6.82
CA GLY A 60 -2.26 -16.45 7.24
C GLY A 60 -2.54 -17.53 6.18
N GLU A 61 -3.76 -17.55 5.63
CA GLU A 61 -4.14 -18.45 4.53
C GLU A 61 -3.23 -18.24 3.30
N LEU A 62 -3.03 -16.99 2.89
CA LEU A 62 -2.22 -16.65 1.72
C LEU A 62 -0.74 -17.04 1.91
N LEU A 63 -0.17 -16.81 3.09
CA LEU A 63 1.19 -17.21 3.42
C LEU A 63 1.35 -18.74 3.44
N GLY A 64 0.34 -19.47 3.93
CA GLY A 64 0.31 -20.94 3.87
C GLY A 64 0.23 -21.47 2.44
N LYS A 65 -0.59 -20.83 1.59
CA LYS A 65 -0.86 -21.26 0.21
C LYS A 65 0.25 -20.88 -0.79
N TYR A 66 0.83 -19.69 -0.66
CA TYR A 66 1.75 -19.14 -1.66
C TYR A 66 3.17 -18.99 -1.11
N ARG A 67 4.08 -19.86 -1.54
CA ARG A 67 5.52 -19.74 -1.23
C ARG A 67 6.11 -18.44 -1.77
N SER A 68 5.69 -17.99 -2.94
CA SER A 68 6.13 -16.72 -3.54
C SER A 68 5.86 -15.54 -2.62
N LEU A 69 4.69 -15.52 -1.98
CA LEU A 69 4.35 -14.46 -1.02
C LEU A 69 5.26 -14.52 0.21
N ARG A 70 5.51 -15.70 0.78
CA ARG A 70 6.45 -15.86 1.90
C ARG A 70 7.85 -15.38 1.55
N VAL A 71 8.38 -15.79 0.39
CA VAL A 71 9.71 -15.37 -0.07
C VAL A 71 9.76 -13.86 -0.31
N TYR A 72 8.73 -13.28 -0.91
CA TYR A 72 8.65 -11.83 -1.09
C TYR A 72 8.66 -11.10 0.26
N MET A 73 7.92 -11.62 1.26
CA MET A 73 7.89 -11.01 2.59
C MET A 73 9.25 -11.10 3.31
N ASP A 74 9.97 -12.20 3.11
CA ASP A 74 11.31 -12.40 3.68
C ASP A 74 12.39 -11.56 2.96
N ALA A 75 12.32 -11.46 1.63
CA ALA A 75 13.37 -10.82 0.85
C ALA A 75 13.20 -9.30 0.68
N CYS A 76 11.96 -8.81 0.55
CA CYS A 76 11.71 -7.42 0.14
C CYS A 76 11.28 -6.49 1.27
N VAL A 77 10.46 -6.96 2.22
CA VAL A 77 9.91 -6.09 3.29
C VAL A 77 10.59 -6.30 4.64
N HIS A 78 11.52 -7.26 4.75
CA HIS A 78 12.17 -7.60 6.01
C HIS A 78 13.10 -6.50 6.54
N CYS A 79 13.90 -5.89 5.66
CA CYS A 79 14.92 -4.92 6.07
C CYS A 79 14.48 -3.46 5.94
N GLY A 80 13.31 -3.18 5.37
CA GLY A 80 12.82 -1.82 5.13
C GLY A 80 13.65 -1.02 4.11
N ALA A 81 14.67 -1.62 3.46
CA ALA A 81 15.49 -0.93 2.46
C ALA A 81 14.70 -0.50 1.22
N CYS A 82 13.42 -0.92 1.10
CA CYS A 82 12.51 -0.42 0.10
C CYS A 82 12.24 1.09 0.21
N SER A 83 12.33 1.70 1.39
CA SER A 83 12.19 3.16 1.55
C SER A 83 13.44 3.94 1.10
N ASP A 84 14.63 3.35 1.24
CA ASP A 84 15.92 3.99 0.98
C ASP A 84 16.50 3.65 -0.41
N LYS A 85 16.32 2.43 -0.90
CA LYS A 85 17.07 1.90 -2.07
C LYS A 85 16.21 1.39 -3.21
N CYS A 86 14.88 1.44 -3.09
CA CYS A 86 14.02 0.97 -4.16
C CYS A 86 14.03 1.97 -5.33
N HIS A 87 14.70 1.58 -6.41
CA HIS A 87 14.73 2.31 -7.68
C HIS A 87 13.35 2.61 -8.32
N TYR A 88 12.30 1.90 -7.92
CA TYR A 88 10.92 2.14 -8.37
C TYR A 88 10.08 2.98 -7.41
N PHE A 89 10.55 3.19 -6.18
CA PHE A 89 9.81 3.91 -5.16
C PHE A 89 10.47 5.26 -4.90
N LEU A 90 9.83 6.33 -5.38
CA LEU A 90 10.31 7.70 -5.17
C LEU A 90 9.98 8.24 -3.76
N GLY A 91 9.45 7.38 -2.87
CA GLY A 91 9.03 7.75 -1.53
C GLY A 91 7.72 8.55 -1.54
N THR A 92 6.94 8.39 -0.47
CA THR A 92 5.81 9.27 -0.14
C THR A 92 6.09 10.11 1.11
N GLU A 93 7.35 10.13 1.57
CA GLU A 93 7.79 10.74 2.84
C GLU A 93 7.17 10.12 4.09
N ASP A 94 6.54 8.94 4.00
CA ASP A 94 5.83 8.29 5.11
C ASP A 94 6.55 7.05 5.63
#